data_AF-B4E243-F1
#
_entry.id   AF-B4E243-F1
#
_cell.length_a   1.000
_cell.length_b   1.000
_cell.length_c   1.000
_cell.angle_alpha   90.00
_cell.angle_beta   90.00
_cell.angle_gamma   90.00
#
_symmetry.space_group_name_H-M   'P 1'
#
loop_
_entity.id
_entity.type
_entity.pdbx_description
1 polymer ?
#
loop_
_entity_poly.entity_id
_entity_poly.type
_entity_poly.pdbx_seq_one_letter_code
_entity_poly.pdbx_strand_id
1 'polypeptide(L)'
;MSSYGYGDLFSDTWNAFTDYDVIHLKTYDSKRVCFKEAVFSLLPRMRYGLFYNTPLISGCQNTGLFRAFAQHVLHRLNITQEGPKDGKIRVTILARSTEYRKILNQNELVNALKTVSTFEVQIVDYKYRELGFLDQLRITHNTDIFIGMHGAGLTHLLFLPDWAAVFELYNCEDERCYLDLARLRGVHYITWRRQNKVFPQDKGHHPTLGEHPKFTNYSFDVEEFMYLVLQAADHVLQHPKWPFKKKHDEL
;
A
#
# COMPACT_ATOMS: atom_id res chain seq x y z
N MET A 1 -33.14 -4.72 6.80
CA MET A 1 -32.02 -5.55 6.27
C MET A 1 -31.63 -5.00 4.91
N SER A 2 -30.36 -4.72 4.66
CA SER A 2 -29.91 -4.12 3.40
C SER A 2 -30.22 -5.04 2.21
N SER A 3 -30.94 -4.51 1.22
CA SER A 3 -31.25 -5.14 -0.08
C SER A 3 -30.07 -5.12 -1.05
N TYR A 4 -28.97 -4.45 -0.70
CA TYR A 4 -27.77 -4.43 -1.50
C TYR A 4 -26.97 -5.72 -1.27
N GLY A 5 -26.70 -6.47 -2.34
CA GLY A 5 -25.74 -7.57 -2.31
C GLY A 5 -24.38 -7.05 -1.81
N TYR A 6 -23.70 -7.83 -0.99
CA TYR A 6 -22.33 -7.51 -0.59
C TYR A 6 -21.45 -7.62 -1.84
N GLY A 7 -20.88 -6.50 -2.28
CA GLY A 7 -19.81 -6.52 -3.28
C GLY A 7 -18.49 -6.78 -2.57
N ASP A 8 -17.85 -7.90 -2.87
CA ASP A 8 -16.51 -8.18 -2.37
C ASP A 8 -15.49 -7.36 -3.18
N LEU A 9 -14.89 -6.36 -2.54
CA LEU A 9 -13.88 -5.48 -3.15
C LEU A 9 -12.58 -6.24 -3.52
N PHE A 10 -12.38 -7.43 -2.96
CA PHE A 10 -11.17 -8.23 -3.08
C PHE A 10 -11.49 -9.67 -3.53
N SER A 11 -12.62 -9.87 -4.22
CA SER A 11 -13.02 -11.19 -4.74
C SER A 11 -11.89 -11.88 -5.49
N ASP A 12 -11.14 -11.12 -6.29
CA ASP A 12 -10.01 -11.62 -7.07
C ASP A 12 -8.90 -12.21 -6.20
N THR A 13 -8.73 -11.74 -4.96
CA THR A 13 -7.71 -12.25 -4.04
C THR A 13 -7.96 -13.70 -3.66
N TRP A 14 -9.23 -14.14 -3.62
CA TRP A 14 -9.56 -15.53 -3.29
C TRP A 14 -9.02 -16.53 -4.32
N ASN A 15 -8.87 -16.12 -5.58
CA ASN A 15 -8.25 -16.95 -6.63
C ASN A 15 -6.78 -17.29 -6.30
N ALA A 16 -6.15 -16.59 -5.35
CA ALA A 16 -4.84 -16.98 -4.86
C ALA A 16 -4.88 -18.25 -3.99
N PHE A 17 -5.98 -18.50 -3.29
CA PHE A 17 -6.08 -19.51 -2.24
C PHE A 17 -6.98 -20.69 -2.63
N THR A 18 -7.89 -20.51 -3.57
CA THR A 18 -8.88 -21.51 -3.94
C THR A 18 -9.26 -21.40 -5.42
N ASP A 19 -9.52 -22.54 -6.06
CA ASP A 19 -10.10 -22.60 -7.40
C ASP A 19 -11.63 -22.78 -7.35
N TYR A 20 -12.21 -22.87 -6.14
CA TYR A 20 -13.65 -22.94 -5.89
C TYR A 20 -14.28 -21.55 -5.77
N ASP A 21 -15.56 -21.46 -6.15
CA ASP A 21 -16.38 -20.25 -6.01
C ASP A 21 -16.49 -19.79 -4.55
N VAL A 22 -16.36 -18.47 -4.36
CA VAL A 22 -16.60 -17.84 -3.06
C VAL A 22 -18.11 -17.64 -2.88
N ILE A 23 -18.67 -18.32 -1.88
CA ILE A 23 -20.11 -18.28 -1.60
C ILE A 23 -20.38 -17.42 -0.35
N HIS A 24 -21.19 -16.37 -0.50
CA HIS A 24 -21.64 -15.58 0.64
C HIS A 24 -22.55 -16.38 1.57
N LEU A 25 -22.32 -16.27 2.89
CA LEU A 25 -23.14 -16.97 3.89
C LEU A 25 -24.63 -16.66 3.81
N LYS A 26 -24.99 -15.46 3.34
CA LYS A 26 -26.39 -15.05 3.10
C LYS A 26 -27.13 -15.97 2.12
N THR A 27 -26.42 -16.65 1.22
CA THR A 27 -26.98 -17.65 0.29
C THR A 27 -27.63 -18.83 1.02
N TYR A 28 -27.17 -19.12 2.23
CA TYR A 28 -27.64 -20.19 3.09
C TYR A 28 -28.50 -19.70 4.26
N ASP A 29 -28.92 -18.43 4.26
CA ASP A 29 -29.79 -17.90 5.29
C ASP A 29 -31.07 -18.74 5.41
N SER A 30 -31.43 -19.10 6.65
CA SER A 30 -32.53 -20.00 6.99
C SER A 30 -32.45 -21.43 6.41
N LYS A 31 -31.30 -21.86 5.87
CA LYS A 31 -31.07 -23.23 5.38
C LYS A 31 -30.17 -24.00 6.35
N ARG A 32 -30.41 -25.32 6.47
CA ARG A 32 -29.45 -26.24 7.07
C ARG A 32 -28.64 -26.87 5.94
N VAL A 33 -27.34 -26.60 5.92
CA VAL A 33 -26.40 -27.12 4.93
C VAL A 33 -25.24 -27.83 5.63
N CYS A 34 -24.69 -28.85 4.98
CA CYS A 34 -23.54 -29.60 5.46
C CYS A 34 -22.37 -29.39 4.50
N PHE A 35 -21.20 -29.05 5.04
CA PHE A 35 -19.95 -28.94 4.28
C PHE A 35 -18.99 -30.01 4.74
N LYS A 36 -18.22 -30.57 3.80
CA LYS A 36 -17.10 -31.45 4.16
C LYS A 36 -15.97 -30.65 4.82
N GLU A 37 -15.66 -29.49 4.25
CA GLU A 37 -14.68 -28.52 4.73
C GLU A 37 -15.24 -27.12 4.50
N ALA A 38 -15.00 -26.21 5.44
CA ALA A 38 -15.42 -24.82 5.34
C ALA A 38 -14.31 -23.90 5.84
N VAL A 39 -13.95 -22.91 5.04
CA VAL A 39 -12.93 -21.90 5.37
C VAL A 39 -13.62 -20.55 5.48
N PHE A 40 -13.38 -19.84 6.58
CA PHE A 40 -13.94 -18.52 6.84
C PHE A 40 -12.82 -17.49 6.92
N SER A 41 -12.98 -16.36 6.24
CA SER A 41 -12.15 -15.20 6.53
C SER A 41 -12.58 -14.55 7.84
N LEU A 42 -11.60 -14.15 8.61
CA LEU A 42 -11.79 -13.37 9.82
C LEU A 42 -11.85 -11.88 9.50
N LEU A 43 -12.61 -11.11 10.29
CA LEU A 43 -12.68 -9.67 10.10
C LEU A 43 -11.31 -9.01 10.33
N PRO A 44 -10.96 -7.95 9.58
CA PRO A 44 -9.61 -7.36 9.57
C PRO A 44 -9.18 -6.71 10.89
N ARG A 45 -10.10 -6.53 11.86
CA ARG A 45 -9.86 -5.89 13.16
C ARG A 45 -10.09 -6.80 14.36
N MET A 46 -9.96 -8.11 14.18
CA MET A 46 -10.03 -9.03 15.32
C MET A 46 -8.88 -8.78 16.30
N ARG A 47 -9.16 -8.96 17.60
CA ARG A 47 -8.12 -8.94 18.64
C ARG A 47 -7.13 -10.06 18.33
N TYR A 48 -5.82 -9.76 18.36
CA TYR A 48 -4.76 -10.66 17.92
C TYR A 48 -4.77 -10.98 16.41
N GLY A 49 -5.44 -10.18 15.58
CA GLY A 49 -5.40 -10.30 14.13
C GLY A 49 -4.09 -9.79 13.52
N LEU A 50 -3.65 -10.40 12.41
CA LEU A 50 -2.30 -10.31 11.83
C LEU A 50 -1.78 -8.88 11.51
N PHE A 51 -2.66 -7.91 11.33
CA PHE A 51 -2.27 -6.53 10.97
C PHE A 51 -2.55 -5.52 12.11
N TYR A 52 -3.81 -5.15 12.33
CA TYR A 52 -4.15 -4.04 13.24
C TYR A 52 -3.93 -4.32 14.73
N ASN A 53 -3.92 -5.59 15.15
CA ASN A 53 -3.93 -5.95 16.57
C ASN A 53 -2.95 -7.08 16.89
N THR A 54 -1.90 -7.26 16.08
CA THR A 54 -0.88 -8.28 16.37
C THR A 54 0.06 -7.74 17.44
N PRO A 55 0.25 -8.46 18.56
CA PRO A 55 1.28 -8.12 19.52
C PRO A 55 2.65 -8.35 18.87
N LEU A 56 3.32 -7.26 18.48
CA LEU A 56 4.65 -7.33 17.87
C LEU A 56 5.72 -7.31 18.96
N ILE A 57 6.61 -8.31 18.90
CA ILE A 57 7.82 -8.33 19.73
C ILE A 57 8.76 -7.24 19.22
N SER A 58 9.42 -6.54 20.16
CA SER A 58 10.40 -5.51 19.83
C SER A 58 11.50 -6.08 18.92
N GLY A 59 11.88 -5.32 17.89
CA GLY A 59 12.90 -5.72 16.91
C GLY A 59 12.42 -6.68 15.80
N CYS A 60 11.15 -7.11 15.80
CA CYS A 60 10.62 -7.97 14.73
C CYS A 60 10.57 -7.21 13.39
N GLN A 61 11.26 -7.75 12.39
CA GLN A 61 11.39 -7.19 11.04
C GLN A 61 11.63 -8.31 10.01
N ASN A 62 11.39 -8.02 8.73
CA ASN A 62 11.69 -8.94 7.62
C ASN A 62 11.09 -10.34 7.80
N THR A 63 9.83 -10.42 8.20
CA THR A 63 9.19 -11.70 8.54
C THR A 63 9.00 -12.57 7.29
N GLY A 64 9.16 -13.87 7.46
CA GLY A 64 8.85 -14.83 6.40
C GLY A 64 7.38 -14.83 6.00
N LEU A 65 6.47 -14.56 6.95
CA LEU A 65 5.03 -14.63 6.73
C LEU A 65 4.52 -13.58 5.73
N PHE A 66 4.81 -12.29 5.95
CA PHE A 66 4.34 -11.23 5.04
C PHE A 66 4.98 -11.35 3.65
N ARG A 67 6.26 -11.76 3.59
CA ARG A 67 6.94 -12.00 2.32
C ARG A 67 6.33 -13.19 1.57
N ALA A 68 6.12 -14.32 2.25
CA ALA A 68 5.52 -15.51 1.65
C ALA A 68 4.07 -15.24 1.20
N PHE A 69 3.29 -14.52 1.99
CA PHE A 69 1.94 -14.09 1.63
C PHE A 69 1.96 -13.24 0.34
N ALA A 70 2.78 -12.20 0.28
CA ALA A 70 2.88 -11.35 -0.90
C ALA A 70 3.29 -12.13 -2.15
N GLN A 71 4.33 -12.96 -2.03
CA GLN A 71 4.82 -13.81 -3.13
C GLN A 71 3.77 -14.82 -3.60
N HIS A 72 3.07 -15.46 -2.66
CA HIS A 72 2.01 -16.42 -2.97
C HIS A 72 0.86 -15.76 -3.74
N VAL A 73 0.36 -14.62 -3.26
CA VAL A 73 -0.73 -13.88 -3.89
C VAL A 73 -0.33 -13.41 -5.29
N LEU A 74 0.83 -12.76 -5.43
CA LEU A 74 1.31 -12.28 -6.73
C LEU A 74 1.52 -13.42 -7.73
N HIS A 75 2.10 -14.54 -7.29
CA HIS A 75 2.32 -15.70 -8.13
C HIS A 75 1.00 -16.33 -8.61
N ARG A 76 0.08 -16.62 -7.69
CA ARG A 76 -1.19 -17.28 -8.01
C ARG A 76 -2.13 -16.39 -8.83
N LEU A 77 -2.05 -15.08 -8.68
CA LEU A 77 -2.79 -14.11 -9.49
C LEU A 77 -2.09 -13.71 -10.79
N ASN A 78 -0.97 -14.37 -11.13
CA ASN A 78 -0.20 -14.12 -12.35
C ASN A 78 0.21 -12.65 -12.52
N ILE A 79 0.66 -12.02 -11.43
CA ILE A 79 1.20 -10.65 -11.43
C ILE A 79 2.71 -10.72 -11.61
N THR A 80 3.18 -10.22 -12.74
CA THR A 80 4.60 -10.28 -13.13
C THR A 80 5.39 -9.08 -12.64
N GLN A 81 6.62 -9.33 -12.20
CA GLN A 81 7.61 -8.31 -11.90
C GLN A 81 8.47 -8.05 -13.14
N GLU A 82 8.58 -6.80 -13.60
CA GLU A 82 9.28 -6.43 -14.84
C GLU A 82 10.78 -6.13 -14.67
N GLY A 83 11.35 -6.43 -13.51
CA GLY A 83 12.68 -6.01 -13.11
C GLY A 83 12.77 -4.54 -12.71
N PRO A 84 13.98 -4.10 -12.31
CA PRO A 84 14.46 -2.73 -12.39
C PRO A 84 14.45 -2.23 -13.84
N LYS A 85 14.05 -0.97 -14.05
CA LYS A 85 14.25 -0.29 -15.34
C LYS A 85 15.64 0.32 -15.39
N ASP A 86 16.33 0.16 -16.52
CA ASP A 86 17.69 0.71 -16.67
C ASP A 86 17.68 2.24 -16.59
N GLY A 87 18.51 2.80 -15.71
CA GLY A 87 18.61 4.24 -15.48
C GLY A 87 17.33 4.94 -15.00
N LYS A 88 16.28 4.20 -14.60
CA LYS A 88 14.97 4.76 -14.22
C LYS A 88 14.46 4.21 -12.90
N ILE A 89 13.78 5.06 -12.13
CA ILE A 89 13.10 4.74 -10.88
C ILE A 89 11.62 5.07 -11.05
N ARG A 90 10.75 4.08 -10.88
CA ARG A 90 9.30 4.24 -10.98
C ARG A 90 8.75 4.80 -9.68
N VAL A 91 8.23 6.02 -9.75
CA VAL A 91 7.64 6.72 -8.61
C VAL A 91 6.13 6.77 -8.80
N THR A 92 5.40 6.13 -7.90
CA THR A 92 3.94 6.08 -7.95
C THR A 92 3.36 6.86 -6.78
N ILE A 93 2.56 7.88 -7.08
CA ILE A 93 1.79 8.64 -6.08
C ILE A 93 0.36 8.10 -6.04
N LEU A 94 -0.04 7.59 -4.88
CA LEU A 94 -1.40 7.20 -4.59
C LEU A 94 -2.24 8.43 -4.23
N ALA A 95 -2.99 8.92 -5.20
CA ALA A 95 -4.02 9.94 -5.03
C ALA A 95 -5.25 9.37 -4.33
N ARG A 96 -6.14 10.26 -3.89
CA ARG A 96 -7.34 9.90 -3.13
C ARG A 96 -8.56 10.68 -3.61
N SER A 97 -9.56 9.95 -4.10
CA SER A 97 -10.92 10.45 -4.33
C SER A 97 -11.82 10.25 -3.10
N THR A 98 -11.35 10.65 -1.91
CA THR A 98 -12.13 10.63 -0.65
C THR A 98 -12.35 12.03 -0.12
N GLU A 99 -13.29 12.25 0.80
CA GLU A 99 -13.56 13.58 1.37
C GLU A 99 -12.34 14.20 2.09
N TYR A 100 -11.61 13.37 2.84
CA TYR A 100 -10.48 13.77 3.67
C TYR A 100 -9.17 13.13 3.23
N ARG A 101 -8.06 13.64 3.79
CA ARG A 101 -6.67 13.23 3.53
C ARG A 101 -6.28 13.35 2.06
N LYS A 102 -6.86 14.30 1.32
CA LYS A 102 -6.37 14.67 -0.02
C LYS A 102 -5.05 15.42 0.07
N ILE A 103 -4.25 15.29 -0.97
CA ILE A 103 -3.01 16.04 -1.19
C ILE A 103 -3.38 17.32 -1.96
N LEU A 104 -3.45 18.45 -1.28
CA LEU A 104 -3.93 19.71 -1.85
C LEU A 104 -3.00 20.26 -2.93
N ASN A 105 -1.69 20.17 -2.71
CA ASN A 105 -0.67 20.64 -3.66
C ASN A 105 -0.04 19.51 -4.49
N GLN A 106 -0.83 18.46 -4.82
CA GLN A 106 -0.35 17.29 -5.56
C GLN A 106 0.38 17.66 -6.86
N ASN A 107 -0.13 18.64 -7.61
CA ASN A 107 0.48 19.06 -8.87
C ASN A 107 1.87 19.67 -8.66
N GLU A 108 2.11 20.41 -7.58
CA GLU A 108 3.42 20.97 -7.25
C GLU A 108 4.43 19.86 -6.95
N LEU A 109 4.04 18.89 -6.13
CA LEU A 109 4.88 17.73 -5.79
C LEU A 109 5.23 16.91 -7.04
N VAL A 110 4.24 16.62 -7.89
CA VAL A 110 4.43 15.87 -9.14
C VAL A 110 5.36 16.62 -10.10
N ASN A 111 5.17 17.93 -10.24
CA ASN A 111 6.02 18.75 -11.10
C ASN A 111 7.46 18.77 -10.59
N ALA A 112 7.66 18.84 -9.26
CA ALA A 112 8.99 18.75 -8.65
C ALA A 112 9.65 17.39 -8.93
N LEU A 113 8.93 16.28 -8.80
CA LEU A 113 9.47 14.95 -9.14
C LEU A 113 9.89 14.85 -10.60
N LYS A 114 9.09 15.40 -11.51
CA LYS A 114 9.37 15.38 -12.96
C LYS A 114 10.61 16.18 -13.35
N THR A 115 11.16 17.02 -12.48
CA THR A 115 12.44 17.69 -12.72
C THR A 115 13.65 16.73 -12.63
N VAL A 116 13.47 15.59 -11.98
CA VAL A 116 14.52 14.56 -11.84
C VAL A 116 14.42 13.60 -13.01
N SER A 117 15.42 13.64 -13.90
CA SER A 117 15.40 12.89 -15.17
C SER A 117 15.37 11.36 -15.03
N THR A 118 15.79 10.83 -13.88
CA THR A 118 15.75 9.39 -13.57
C THR A 118 14.38 8.93 -13.07
N PHE A 119 13.48 9.84 -12.69
CA PHE A 119 12.15 9.47 -12.18
C PHE A 119 11.14 9.28 -13.31
N GLU A 120 10.46 8.13 -13.28
CA GLU A 120 9.26 7.85 -14.07
C GLU A 120 8.05 7.99 -13.14
N VAL A 121 7.40 9.15 -13.19
CA VAL A 121 6.37 9.54 -12.22
C VAL A 121 4.98 9.24 -12.76
N GLN A 122 4.19 8.49 -11.98
CA GLN A 122 2.76 8.27 -12.25
C GLN A 122 1.90 8.59 -11.03
N ILE A 123 0.66 8.97 -11.29
CA ILE A 123 -0.37 9.20 -10.27
C ILE A 123 -1.47 8.18 -10.49
N VAL A 124 -1.89 7.51 -9.42
CA VAL A 124 -2.93 6.49 -9.48
C VAL A 124 -3.96 6.74 -8.40
N ASP A 125 -5.22 6.44 -8.70
CA ASP A 125 -6.30 6.41 -7.72
C ASP A 125 -6.89 5.00 -7.71
N TYR A 126 -6.74 4.28 -6.60
CA TYR A 126 -7.23 2.91 -6.45
C TYR A 126 -8.71 2.88 -6.09
N LYS A 127 -9.49 3.73 -6.78
CA LYS A 127 -10.93 3.83 -6.60
C LYS A 127 -11.61 2.60 -7.19
N TYR A 128 -12.46 1.99 -6.36
CA TYR A 128 -13.24 0.82 -6.74
C TYR A 128 -14.07 1.09 -8.00
N ARG A 129 -14.07 0.12 -8.92
CA ARG A 129 -14.69 0.14 -10.27
C ARG A 129 -14.01 1.02 -11.32
N GLU A 130 -13.08 1.90 -10.94
CA GLU A 130 -12.30 2.69 -11.90
C GLU A 130 -11.00 1.99 -12.30
N LEU A 131 -10.39 1.26 -11.35
CA LEU A 131 -9.21 0.46 -11.59
C LEU A 131 -9.36 -0.93 -10.94
N GLY A 132 -9.26 -1.99 -11.75
CA GLY A 132 -9.40 -3.36 -11.29
C GLY A 132 -8.30 -3.75 -10.29
N PHE A 133 -8.59 -4.62 -9.33
CA PHE A 133 -7.64 -4.97 -8.26
C PHE A 133 -6.35 -5.57 -8.80
N LEU A 134 -6.43 -6.44 -9.82
CA LEU A 134 -5.24 -7.00 -10.47
C LEU A 134 -4.36 -5.91 -11.13
N ASP A 135 -4.95 -4.85 -11.67
CA ASP A 135 -4.18 -3.72 -12.23
C ASP A 135 -3.53 -2.89 -11.13
N GLN A 136 -4.21 -2.69 -10.00
CA GLN A 136 -3.62 -2.08 -8.82
C GLN A 136 -2.38 -2.87 -8.36
N LEU A 137 -2.46 -4.21 -8.33
CA LEU A 137 -1.33 -5.07 -8.02
C LEU A 137 -0.21 -4.98 -9.06
N ARG A 138 -0.52 -4.96 -10.36
CA ARG A 138 0.49 -4.79 -11.43
C ARG A 138 1.28 -3.49 -11.27
N ILE A 139 0.57 -2.38 -11.03
CA ILE A 139 1.18 -1.06 -10.78
C ILE A 139 2.02 -1.10 -9.52
N THR A 140 1.46 -1.60 -8.42
CA THR A 140 2.13 -1.69 -7.12
C THR A 140 3.41 -2.52 -7.22
N HIS A 141 3.33 -3.71 -7.81
CA HIS A 141 4.47 -4.63 -7.91
C HIS A 141 5.59 -4.12 -8.83
N ASN A 142 5.27 -3.15 -9.68
CA ASN A 142 6.18 -2.45 -10.56
C ASN A 142 6.38 -0.99 -10.15
N THR A 143 6.37 -0.71 -8.84
CA THR A 143 6.73 0.59 -8.26
C THR A 143 8.00 0.46 -7.42
N ASP A 144 8.92 1.40 -7.59
CA ASP A 144 10.19 1.43 -6.83
C ASP A 144 10.09 2.40 -5.63
N ILE A 145 9.36 3.52 -5.78
CA ILE A 145 9.01 4.43 -4.69
C ILE A 145 7.49 4.64 -4.68
N PHE A 146 6.83 4.20 -3.60
CA PHE A 146 5.37 4.31 -3.43
C PHE A 146 5.03 5.39 -2.41
N ILE A 147 4.37 6.45 -2.86
CA ILE A 147 4.09 7.65 -2.06
C ILE A 147 2.59 7.75 -1.83
N GLY A 148 2.15 7.94 -0.59
CA GLY A 148 0.73 8.07 -0.32
C GLY A 148 0.40 8.60 1.07
N MET A 149 -0.82 9.12 1.20
CA MET A 149 -1.40 9.53 2.49
C MET A 149 -1.85 8.32 3.31
N HIS A 150 -1.76 8.41 4.64
CA HIS A 150 -2.23 7.38 5.55
C HIS A 150 -3.64 6.88 5.20
N GLY A 151 -3.79 5.56 5.08
CA GLY A 151 -5.08 4.91 4.86
C GLY A 151 -4.96 3.60 4.08
N ALA A 152 -6.08 2.88 3.96
CA ALA A 152 -6.09 1.48 3.54
C ALA A 152 -5.36 1.18 2.22
N GLY A 153 -5.26 2.15 1.31
CA GLY A 153 -4.47 1.98 0.08
C GLY A 153 -2.97 1.79 0.31
N LEU A 154 -2.39 2.27 1.41
CA LEU A 154 -0.99 1.99 1.76
C LEU A 154 -0.74 0.51 2.11
N THR A 155 -1.77 -0.31 2.32
CA THR A 155 -1.58 -1.77 2.48
C THR A 155 -1.00 -2.44 1.24
N HIS A 156 -1.09 -1.78 0.06
CA HIS A 156 -0.39 -2.19 -1.15
C HIS A 156 1.12 -2.32 -0.96
N LEU A 157 1.71 -1.71 0.07
CA LEU A 157 3.12 -1.89 0.41
C LEU A 157 3.53 -3.36 0.60
N LEU A 158 2.58 -4.26 0.90
CA LEU A 158 2.83 -5.70 0.95
C LEU A 158 3.33 -6.27 -0.37
N PHE A 159 2.85 -5.72 -1.50
CA PHE A 159 3.09 -6.22 -2.84
C PHE A 159 4.18 -5.46 -3.59
N LEU A 160 4.83 -4.49 -2.95
CA LEU A 160 5.99 -3.83 -3.51
C LEU A 160 7.16 -4.81 -3.73
N PRO A 161 8.05 -4.54 -4.70
CA PRO A 161 9.27 -5.30 -4.86
C PRO A 161 10.18 -5.10 -3.64
N ASP A 162 11.07 -6.06 -3.40
CA ASP A 162 11.89 -6.10 -2.17
C ASP A 162 12.82 -4.90 -2.00
N TRP A 163 13.18 -4.20 -3.08
CA TRP A 163 14.04 -3.01 -3.04
C TRP A 163 13.28 -1.70 -2.82
N ALA A 164 11.95 -1.73 -2.81
CA ALA A 164 11.15 -0.52 -2.83
C ALA A 164 11.19 0.26 -1.51
N ALA A 165 10.88 1.55 -1.64
CA ALA A 165 10.61 2.44 -0.52
C ALA A 165 9.15 2.91 -0.53
N VAL A 166 8.57 3.03 0.66
CA VAL A 166 7.26 3.64 0.91
C VAL A 166 7.46 4.98 1.58
N PHE A 167 6.83 6.02 1.05
CA PHE A 167 6.74 7.32 1.70
C PHE A 167 5.30 7.57 2.16
N GLU A 168 5.05 7.43 3.46
CA GLU A 168 3.81 7.85 4.09
C GLU A 168 3.83 9.37 4.32
N LEU A 169 3.09 10.10 3.48
CA LEU A 169 3.03 11.56 3.48
C LEU A 169 2.46 12.15 4.76
N TYR A 170 1.63 11.46 5.51
CA TYR A 170 1.31 11.89 6.87
C TYR A 170 0.58 10.75 7.54
N ASN A 171 1.08 10.29 8.68
CA ASN A 171 0.51 9.17 9.43
C ASN A 171 -0.78 9.51 10.19
N CYS A 172 -1.20 10.79 10.21
CA CYS A 172 -2.38 11.24 10.94
C CYS A 172 -2.39 10.81 12.42
N GLU A 173 -1.22 10.94 13.08
CA GLU A 173 -1.00 10.58 14.49
C GLU A 173 -1.10 9.06 14.76
N ASP A 174 -1.03 8.25 13.71
CA ASP A 174 -1.10 6.78 13.75
C ASP A 174 0.16 6.17 13.14
N GLU A 175 1.31 6.56 13.68
CA GLU A 175 2.65 6.26 13.14
C GLU A 175 2.92 4.77 12.99
N ARG A 176 2.51 3.97 13.98
CA ARG A 176 2.87 2.55 14.05
C ARG A 176 2.20 1.71 12.97
N CYS A 177 1.04 2.12 12.45
CA CYS A 177 0.21 1.32 11.55
C CYS A 177 0.97 0.84 10.30
N TYR A 178 1.46 1.75 9.47
CA TYR A 178 2.17 1.38 8.24
C TYR A 178 3.67 1.25 8.44
N LEU A 179 4.25 1.93 9.44
CA LEU A 179 5.64 1.71 9.86
C LEU A 179 5.87 0.23 10.23
N ASP A 180 5.01 -0.33 11.08
CA ASP A 180 5.15 -1.72 11.50
C ASP A 180 4.89 -2.68 10.33
N LEU A 181 3.91 -2.41 9.47
CA LEU A 181 3.66 -3.23 8.28
C LEU A 181 4.86 -3.25 7.33
N ALA A 182 5.44 -2.08 7.03
CA ALA A 182 6.62 -1.95 6.18
C ALA A 182 7.81 -2.68 6.79
N ARG A 183 8.05 -2.51 8.10
CA ARG A 183 9.12 -3.20 8.84
C ARG A 183 8.95 -4.73 8.79
N LEU A 184 7.72 -5.23 8.97
CA LEU A 184 7.44 -6.67 8.96
C LEU A 184 7.54 -7.27 7.55
N ARG A 185 7.12 -6.53 6.51
CA ARG A 185 7.31 -6.92 5.11
C ARG A 185 8.77 -6.84 4.67
N GLY A 186 9.54 -5.93 5.25
CA GLY A 186 10.93 -5.69 4.90
C GLY A 186 11.12 -4.74 3.72
N VAL A 187 10.25 -3.73 3.61
CA VAL A 187 10.40 -2.62 2.66
C VAL A 187 10.78 -1.36 3.41
N HIS A 188 11.52 -0.47 2.75
CA HIS A 188 11.97 0.76 3.39
C HIS A 188 10.80 1.71 3.63
N TYR A 189 10.77 2.35 4.79
CA TYR A 189 9.69 3.26 5.18
C TYR A 189 10.26 4.63 5.50
N ILE A 190 9.66 5.66 4.91
CA ILE A 190 10.00 7.06 5.13
C ILE A 190 8.72 7.83 5.47
N THR A 191 8.84 8.79 6.38
CA THR A 191 7.84 9.82 6.64
C THR A 191 8.54 11.13 7.02
N TRP A 192 7.78 12.19 7.27
CA TRP A 192 8.32 13.50 7.58
C TRP A 192 9.10 13.52 8.88
N ARG A 193 10.29 14.14 8.85
CA ARG A 193 11.11 14.38 10.04
C ARG A 193 10.64 15.59 10.84
N ARG A 194 9.99 16.54 10.16
CA ARG A 194 9.60 17.83 10.71
C ARG A 194 8.10 18.06 10.51
N GLN A 195 7.36 18.13 11.62
CA GLN A 195 5.90 18.31 11.56
C GLN A 195 5.49 19.68 10.98
N ASN A 196 6.32 20.71 11.11
CA ASN A 196 6.06 22.04 10.53
C ASN A 196 6.20 22.10 8.99
N LYS A 197 6.44 20.95 8.35
CA LYS A 197 6.45 20.79 6.88
C LYS A 197 5.19 20.11 6.34
N VAL A 198 4.26 19.77 7.22
CA VAL A 198 2.94 19.21 6.92
C VAL A 198 1.89 20.26 7.29
N PHE A 199 1.11 20.71 6.33
CA PHE A 199 0.19 21.83 6.50
C PHE A 199 -1.26 21.34 6.40
N PRO A 200 -1.99 21.22 7.52
CA PRO A 200 -3.41 20.86 7.48
C PRO A 200 -4.24 22.01 6.88
N GLN A 201 -5.29 21.68 6.14
CA GLN A 201 -6.24 22.64 5.57
C GLN A 201 -7.01 23.37 6.68
N ASP A 202 -7.41 22.60 7.68
CA ASP A 202 -8.14 23.03 8.86
C ASP A 202 -7.84 22.07 10.01
N LYS A 203 -8.49 22.25 11.15
CA LYS A 203 -8.27 21.41 12.33
C LYS A 203 -8.85 19.98 12.22
N GLY A 204 -9.54 19.68 11.13
CA GLY A 204 -10.30 18.47 10.91
C GLY A 204 -11.61 18.44 11.69
N HIS A 205 -12.61 17.75 11.15
CA HIS A 205 -13.95 17.76 11.73
C HIS A 205 -14.54 16.35 11.71
N HIS A 206 -14.26 15.56 12.75
CA HIS A 206 -14.94 14.28 12.96
C HIS A 206 -16.39 14.54 13.40
N PRO A 207 -17.40 13.85 12.82
CA PRO A 207 -18.81 14.05 13.17
C PRO A 207 -19.15 13.93 14.66
N THR A 208 -18.33 13.19 15.41
CA THR A 208 -18.54 12.90 16.84
C THR A 208 -17.34 13.20 17.76
N LEU A 209 -16.11 13.30 17.23
CA LEU A 209 -14.89 13.42 18.03
C LEU A 209 -14.28 14.84 17.99
N GLY A 210 -14.84 15.74 17.19
CA GLY A 210 -14.31 17.10 17.02
C GLY A 210 -13.05 17.14 16.13
N GLU A 211 -12.08 17.96 16.52
CA GLU A 211 -10.81 18.14 15.81
C GLU A 211 -10.07 16.79 15.68
N HIS A 212 -9.76 16.37 14.46
CA HIS A 212 -9.15 15.07 14.23
C HIS A 212 -8.34 15.04 12.91
N PRO A 213 -7.04 14.64 12.93
CA PRO A 213 -6.14 14.73 11.77
C PRO A 213 -6.59 13.85 10.57
N LYS A 214 -7.27 12.73 10.82
CA LYS A 214 -7.85 11.90 9.75
C LYS A 214 -9.02 12.55 8.97
N PHE A 215 -9.55 13.69 9.44
CA PHE A 215 -10.74 14.37 8.92
C PHE A 215 -10.43 15.79 8.40
N THR A 216 -9.23 15.98 7.85
CA THR A 216 -8.83 17.20 7.10
C THR A 216 -8.00 16.81 5.88
N ASN A 217 -7.67 17.79 5.04
CA ASN A 217 -6.76 17.64 3.89
C ASN A 217 -5.43 18.31 4.18
N TYR A 218 -4.40 18.01 3.37
CA TYR A 218 -3.03 18.44 3.67
C TYR A 218 -2.32 18.97 2.43
N SER A 219 -1.52 20.02 2.59
CA SER A 219 -0.44 20.36 1.67
C SER A 219 0.92 20.10 2.32
N PHE A 220 1.95 20.01 1.49
CA PHE A 220 3.28 19.57 1.90
C PHE A 220 4.37 20.49 1.36
N ASP A 221 5.42 20.67 2.16
CA ASP A 221 6.61 21.41 1.74
C ASP A 221 7.35 20.69 0.61
N VAL A 222 7.52 21.37 -0.51
CA VAL A 222 8.08 20.77 -1.75
C VAL A 222 9.56 20.43 -1.59
N GLU A 223 10.34 21.26 -0.89
CA GLU A 223 11.78 21.06 -0.73
C GLU A 223 12.09 19.83 0.15
N GLU A 224 11.45 19.74 1.32
CA GLU A 224 11.60 18.60 2.22
C GLU A 224 11.00 17.32 1.59
N PHE A 225 9.90 17.44 0.84
CA PHE A 225 9.37 16.32 0.05
C PHE A 225 10.42 15.75 -0.92
N MET A 226 11.03 16.62 -1.74
CA MET A 226 12.04 16.20 -2.71
C MET A 226 13.27 15.62 -2.03
N TYR A 227 13.71 16.21 -0.92
CA TYR A 227 14.83 15.70 -0.13
C TYR A 227 14.59 14.27 0.39
N LEU A 228 13.38 13.97 0.86
CA LEU A 228 13.02 12.63 1.33
C LEU A 228 12.87 11.63 0.18
N VAL A 229 12.30 12.04 -0.95
CA VAL A 229 12.19 11.16 -2.14
C VAL A 229 13.55 10.84 -2.74
N LEU A 230 14.50 11.79 -2.75
CA LEU A 230 15.87 11.52 -3.20
C LEU A 230 16.59 10.51 -2.30
N GLN A 231 16.37 10.56 -0.98
CA GLN A 231 16.88 9.51 -0.08
C GLN A 231 16.23 8.15 -0.33
N ALA A 232 14.92 8.13 -0.64
CA ALA A 232 14.23 6.91 -1.05
C ALA A 232 14.86 6.33 -2.33
N ALA A 233 15.20 7.20 -3.29
CA ALA A 233 15.89 6.82 -4.51
C ALA A 233 17.28 6.26 -4.24
N ASP A 234 18.07 6.91 -3.38
CA ASP A 234 19.39 6.40 -2.96
C ASP A 234 19.27 5.00 -2.32
N HIS A 235 18.26 4.79 -1.46
CA HIS A 235 17.98 3.48 -0.88
C HIS A 235 17.70 2.43 -1.95
N VAL A 236 16.81 2.73 -2.90
CA VAL A 236 16.48 1.83 -4.02
C VAL A 236 17.74 1.48 -4.81
N LEU A 237 18.54 2.49 -5.18
CA LEU A 237 19.74 2.32 -6.02
C LEU A 237 20.84 1.50 -5.33
N GLN A 238 20.96 1.60 -4.01
CA GLN A 238 21.97 0.90 -3.22
C GLN A 238 21.50 -0.49 -2.75
N HIS A 239 20.24 -0.84 -2.97
CA HIS A 239 19.69 -2.09 -2.50
C HIS A 239 20.41 -3.28 -3.17
N PRO A 240 20.86 -4.33 -2.46
CA PRO A 240 21.65 -5.44 -3.05
C PRO A 240 20.94 -6.21 -4.18
N LYS A 241 19.62 -6.10 -4.27
CA LYS A 241 18.81 -6.68 -5.35
C LYS A 241 18.60 -5.72 -6.54
N TRP A 242 19.27 -4.56 -6.55
CA TRP A 242 19.17 -3.50 -7.56
C TRP A 242 20.55 -3.08 -8.10
N PRO A 243 20.70 -2.88 -9.44
CA PRO A 243 19.93 -3.53 -10.49
C PRO A 243 20.29 -5.02 -10.53
N PHE A 244 19.47 -5.87 -11.16
CA PHE A 244 19.89 -7.26 -11.42
C PHE A 244 21.20 -7.22 -12.22
N LYS A 245 22.32 -7.62 -11.61
CA LYS A 245 23.38 -8.23 -12.40
C LYS A 245 22.78 -9.53 -12.92
N LYS A 246 22.35 -9.55 -14.19
CA LYS A 246 22.29 -10.83 -14.91
C LYS A 246 23.69 -11.41 -14.75
N LYS A 247 23.82 -12.51 -14.01
CA LYS A 247 24.93 -13.41 -14.26
C LYS A 247 24.75 -13.79 -15.72
N HIS A 248 25.58 -13.20 -16.59
CA HIS A 248 25.90 -13.85 -17.84
C HIS A 248 26.60 -15.14 -17.40
N ASP A 249 25.83 -16.22 -17.30
CA ASP A 249 26.41 -17.56 -17.37
C ASP A 249 26.87 -17.68 -18.83
N GLU A 250 28.12 -17.27 -19.07
CA GLU A 250 28.82 -17.54 -20.32
C GLU A 250 28.96 -19.06 -20.44
N LEU A 251 28.29 -19.63 -21.44
CA LEU A 251 28.52 -20.97 -21.98
C LEU A 251 29.57 -20.86 -23.10
#